data_AF-A0A2D9C8G0-F1
#
_entry.id   AF-A0A2D9C8G0-F1
#
_cell.length_a   1.000
_cell.length_b   1.000
_cell.length_c   1.000
_cell.angle_alpha   90.00
_cell.angle_beta   90.00
_cell.angle_gamma   90.00
#
_symmetry.space_group_name_H-M   'P 1'
#
loop_
_entity.id
_entity.type
_entity.pdbx_description
1 polymer ?
#
loop_
_entity_poly.entity_id
_entity_poly.type
_entity_poly.pdbx_seq_one_letter_code
_entity_poly.pdbx_strand_id
1 'polypeptide(L)' 'MKTTQNAKIIKHLRATKGLTQREAMLDYSIQSFTKRISELRKSGYRIDGVKGKHPTTGQNYTRYVLIEGAA' A
#
# COMPACT_ATOMS: atom_id res chain seq x y z
N MET A 1 -19.21 0.62 -13.44
CA MET A 1 -18.90 0.46 -11.99
C MET A 1 -17.65 1.26 -11.65
N LYS A 2 -17.68 2.13 -10.63
CA LYS A 2 -16.54 2.99 -10.26
C LYS A 2 -15.57 2.17 -9.41
N THR A 3 -14.37 1.88 -9.92
CA THR A 3 -13.34 1.15 -9.17
C THR A 3 -12.95 1.96 -7.92
N THR A 4 -13.14 1.38 -6.74
CA THR A 4 -12.85 2.05 -5.46
C THR A 4 -11.34 2.24 -5.26
N GLN A 5 -10.94 3.21 -4.43
CA GLN A 5 -9.52 3.40 -4.07
C GLN A 5 -8.91 2.12 -3.50
N ASN A 6 -9.67 1.39 -2.67
CA ASN A 6 -9.24 0.13 -2.07
C ASN A 6 -8.98 -0.95 -3.13
N ALA A 7 -9.85 -1.06 -4.14
CA ALA A 7 -9.65 -1.99 -5.25
C ALA A 7 -8.40 -1.64 -6.08
N LYS A 8 -8.14 -0.35 -6.33
CA LYS A 8 -6.91 0.08 -7.02
C LYS A 8 -5.66 -0.29 -6.22
N ILE A 9 -5.68 -0.03 -4.92
CA ILE A 9 -4.57 -0.35 -4.01
C ILE A 9 -4.28 -1.84 -4.02
N ILE A 10 -5.30 -2.69 -3.83
CA ILE A 10 -5.12 -4.15 -3.82
C ILE A 10 -4.62 -4.66 -5.17
N LYS A 11 -5.18 -4.17 -6.29
CA LYS A 11 -4.72 -4.55 -7.63
C LYS A 11 -3.23 -4.20 -7.80
N HIS A 12 -2.80 -3.02 -7.35
CA HIS A 12 -1.41 -2.63 -7.39
C HIS A 12 -0.54 -3.53 -6.49
N LEU A 13 -0.95 -3.71 -5.23
CA LEU A 13 -0.25 -4.55 -4.25
C LEU A 13 -0.10 -6.02 -4.67
N ARG A 14 -1.00 -6.54 -5.51
CA ARG A 14 -0.89 -7.87 -6.12
C ARG A 14 0.07 -7.89 -7.31
N ALA A 15 0.09 -6.84 -8.11
CA ALA A 15 0.92 -6.74 -9.29
C ALA A 15 2.38 -6.37 -8.97
N THR A 16 2.62 -5.69 -7.86
CA THR A 16 3.93 -5.17 -7.45
C THR A 16 4.33 -5.69 -6.07
N LYS A 17 5.61 -5.51 -5.70
CA LYS A 17 6.13 -5.89 -4.38
C LYS A 17 5.81 -4.87 -3.28
N GLY A 18 4.66 -4.20 -3.36
CA GLY A 18 4.19 -3.23 -2.38
C GLY A 18 4.21 -1.77 -2.83
N LEU A 19 3.61 -0.92 -2.00
CA LEU A 19 3.34 0.49 -2.29
C LEU A 19 3.60 1.37 -1.06
N THR A 20 4.19 2.54 -1.28
CA THR A 20 4.41 3.57 -0.26
C THR A 20 3.34 4.66 -0.33
N GLN A 21 3.21 5.46 0.72
CA GLN A 21 2.26 6.58 0.72
C GLN A 21 2.56 7.63 -0.36
N ARG A 22 3.84 7.86 -0.67
CA ARG A 22 4.25 8.81 -1.72
C ARG A 22 3.81 8.34 -3.10
N GLU A 23 4.09 7.08 -3.44
CA GLU A 23 3.65 6.47 -4.70
C GLU A 23 2.12 6.46 -4.80
N ALA A 24 1.41 6.11 -3.72
CA ALA A 24 -0.05 6.14 -3.68
C ALA A 24 -0.65 7.55 -3.95
N MET A 25 0.02 8.59 -3.47
CA MET A 25 -0.39 9.97 -3.69
C MET A 25 -0.10 10.43 -5.12
N LEU A 26 1.09 10.14 -5.65
CA LEU A 26 1.51 10.58 -6.98
C LEU A 26 0.79 9.82 -8.11
N ASP A 27 0.69 8.50 -8.01
CA ASP A 27 0.20 7.65 -9.10
C ASP A 27 -1.32 7.49 -9.08
N TYR A 28 -1.93 7.54 -7.89
CA TYR A 28 -3.36 7.23 -7.70
C TYR A 28 -4.15 8.37 -7.05
N SER A 29 -3.50 9.49 -6.72
CA SER A 29 -4.11 10.62 -6.00
C SER A 29 -4.77 10.22 -4.68
N ILE A 30 -4.20 9.22 -3.98
CA ILE A 30 -4.71 8.72 -2.71
C ILE A 30 -3.97 9.42 -1.56
N GLN A 31 -4.56 10.46 -1.01
CA GLN A 31 -3.97 11.23 0.09
C GLN A 31 -3.96 10.41 1.40
N SER A 32 -5.11 9.82 1.76
CA SER A 32 -5.28 9.05 3.00
C SER A 32 -4.96 7.56 2.83
N PHE A 33 -3.81 7.24 2.23
CA PHE A 33 -3.42 5.86 1.91
C PHE A 33 -3.38 4.94 3.14
N THR A 34 -2.81 5.40 4.24
CA THR A 34 -2.72 4.63 5.51
C THR A 34 -4.10 4.24 6.05
N LYS A 35 -5.10 5.12 5.91
CA LYS A 35 -6.50 4.81 6.27
C LYS A 35 -7.07 3.70 5.39
N ARG A 36 -6.76 3.71 4.09
CA ARG A 36 -7.20 2.66 3.15
C ARG A 36 -6.55 1.32 3.45
N ILE A 37 -5.27 1.31 3.84
CA ILE A 37 -4.62 0.08 4.34
C ILE A 37 -5.32 -0.45 5.59
N SER A 38 -5.68 0.41 6.55
CA SER A 38 -6.43 -0.01 7.75
C SER A 38 -7.81 -0.59 7.40
N GLU A 39 -8.52 -0.01 6.44
CA GLU A 39 -9.79 -0.56 5.93
C GLU A 39 -9.60 -1.93 5.28
N LEU A 40 -8.55 -2.10 4.46
CA LEU A 40 -8.22 -3.38 3.82
C LEU A 40 -7.84 -4.46 4.84
N ARG A 41 -7.12 -4.10 5.90
CA ARG A 41 -6.84 -5.03 7.01
C ARG A 41 -8.12 -5.46 7.72
N LYS A 42 -9.05 -4.52 7.96
CA LYS A 42 -10.37 -4.83 8.54
C LYS A 42 -11.21 -5.73 7.63
N SER A 43 -11.06 -5.62 6.30
CA SER A 43 -11.73 -6.51 5.35
C SER A 43 -11.01 -7.85 5.15
N GLY A 44 -9.99 -8.18 5.95
CA GLY A 44 -9.34 -9.48 5.96
C GLY A 44 -8.04 -9.59 5.14
N TYR A 45 -7.57 -8.51 4.50
CA TYR A 45 -6.30 -8.55 3.77
C TYR A 45 -5.12 -8.47 4.74
N ARG A 46 -4.17 -9.40 4.63
CA ARG A 46 -2.90 -9.36 5.36
C ARG A 46 -1.92 -8.44 4.64
N ILE A 47 -1.75 -7.23 5.15
CA ILE A 47 -0.83 -6.23 4.60
C ILE A 47 0.19 -5.85 5.66
N ASP A 48 1.47 -6.09 5.38
CA ASP A 48 2.58 -5.77 6.27
C ASP A 48 3.27 -4.46 5.88
N GLY A 49 3.80 -3.76 6.88
CA GLY A 49 4.54 -2.50 6.69
C GLY A 49 6.03 -2.73 6.90
N VAL A 50 6.79 -2.77 5.81
CA VAL A 50 8.25 -2.85 5.85
C VAL A 50 8.82 -1.44 5.96
N LYS A 51 9.54 -1.17 7.05
CA LYS A 51 10.26 0.10 7.23
C LYS A 51 11.53 0.08 6.37
N GLY A 52 11.75 1.16 5.64
CA GLY A 52 12.96 1.38 4.87
C GLY A 52 13.49 2.79 5.10
N LYS A 53 14.74 3.02 4.68
CA LYS A 53 15.36 4.34 4.70
C LYS A 53 15.69 4.74 3.28
N HIS A 54 15.30 5.95 2.88
CA HIS A 54 15.57 6.44 1.53
C HIS A 54 17.08 6.65 1.37
N PRO A 55 17.73 6.08 0.35
CA PRO A 55 19.19 6.08 0.26
C PRO A 55 19.76 7.49 0.06
N THR A 56 19.04 8.38 -0.61
CA THR A 56 19.55 9.73 -0.94
C THR A 56 19.11 10.83 0.04
N THR A 57 17.94 10.70 0.67
CA THR A 57 17.41 11.75 1.57
C THR A 57 17.50 11.36 3.04
N GLY A 58 17.81 10.09 3.33
CA GLY A 58 17.87 9.55 4.69
C GLY A 58 16.52 9.46 5.40
N GLN A 59 15.41 9.83 4.75
CA GLN A 59 14.08 9.80 5.36
C GLN A 59 13.57 8.37 5.50
N ASN A 60 12.95 8.09 6.65
CA ASN A 60 12.28 6.81 6.87
C ASN A 60 10.99 6.75 6.06
N TYR A 61 10.75 5.63 5.39
CA TYR A 61 9.51 5.35 4.70
C TYR A 61 8.96 4.00 5.12
N THR A 62 7.64 3.82 4.98
CA THR A 62 6.98 2.53 5.18
C THR A 62 6.43 2.07 3.83
N ARG A 63 6.84 0.87 3.41
CA ARG A 63 6.33 0.19 2.23
C ARG A 63 5.34 -0.87 2.66
N TYR A 64 4.11 -0.78 2.17
CA TYR A 64 3.07 -1.73 2.48
C TYR A 64 3.05 -2.84 1.43
N VAL A 65 3.22 -4.08 1.88
CA VAL A 65 3.27 -5.28 1.04
C VAL A 65 2.07 -6.16 1.34
N LEU A 66 1.46 -6.72 0.31
CA LEU A 66 0.41 -7.71 0.48
C LEU A 66 1.06 -9.08 0.73
N ILE A 67 0.73 -9.70 1.85
CA ILE A 67 1.13 -11.06 2.18
C ILE A 67 -0.03 -11.97 1.77
N GLU A 68 -0.08 -12.32 0.48
CA GLU A 68 -0.91 -13.46 0.06
C GLU A 68 -0.16 -14.72 0.49
N GLY A 69 -0.52 -15.22 1.67
CA GLY A 69 -0.01 -16.49 2.14
C GLY A 69 -0.44 -17.58 1.18
N ALA A 70 0.54 -18.24 0.56
CA ALA A 70 0.43 -19.65 0.20
C ALA A 70 -0.14 -20.39 1.41
N ALA A 71 -1.39 -20.84 1.30
CA ALA A 71 -1.95 -21.90 2.12
C ALA A 71 -1.97 -23.16 1.24
#